data_AF-T1C0K1-F1
#
_entry.id   AF-T1C0K1-F1
#
_cell.length_a   1.000
_cell.length_b   1.000
_cell.length_c   1.000
_cell.angle_alpha   90.00
_cell.angle_beta   90.00
_cell.angle_gamma   90.00
#
_symmetry.space_group_name_H-M   'P 1'
#
loop_
_entity.id
_entity.type
_entity.pdbx_description
1 polymer ?
#
loop_
_entity_poly.entity_id
_entity_poly.type
_entity_poly.pdbx_seq_one_letter_code
_entity_poly.pdbx_strand_id
1 'polypeptide(L)'
;MIQKQGSVPSCVRTGSTCSATDAAGARAAQEFIADGTPANTARSYASALRYWVAWYGLRYGQPYGEAPVSVAVASQFIVDHLERKTPKGLLHELPMAIDARLVALGAKAKPGPLAYATVAHRLAVLAKWHRLHGWEPPGDDPRIKTLMAKARRGQAKRGVTVRKKTALVAEPLQALLA
;
A
#
# COMPACT_ATOMS: atom_id res chain seq x y z
N MET A 1 15.42 56.10 32.25
CA MET A 1 13.99 56.09 31.88
C MET A 1 13.89 56.02 30.37
N ILE A 2 13.23 54.96 29.89
CA ILE A 2 12.62 54.77 28.55
C ILE A 2 13.55 54.60 27.34
N GLN A 3 13.99 53.36 27.16
CA GLN A 3 14.24 52.73 25.85
C GLN A 3 12.98 51.93 25.49
N LYS A 4 12.37 52.17 24.32
CA LYS A 4 11.45 51.23 23.64
C LYS A 4 11.30 51.63 22.17
N GLN A 5 12.20 51.15 21.32
CA GLN A 5 11.94 51.00 19.89
C GLN A 5 11.46 49.56 19.68
N GLY A 6 10.14 49.38 19.62
CA GLY A 6 9.52 48.13 19.21
C GLY A 6 9.45 48.09 17.69
N SER A 7 10.45 47.46 17.06
CA SER A 7 10.42 47.12 15.65
C SER A 7 9.40 45.99 15.42
N VAL A 8 8.27 46.32 14.80
CA VAL A 8 7.30 45.33 14.32
C VAL A 8 7.85 44.71 13.03
N PRO A 9 7.89 43.37 12.86
CA PRO A 9 8.31 42.79 11.59
C PRO A 9 7.18 42.97 10.56
N SER A 10 7.46 43.81 9.55
CA SER A 10 6.66 43.95 8.35
C SER A 10 6.74 42.65 7.53
N CYS A 11 5.65 41.90 7.49
CA CYS A 11 5.47 40.81 6.53
C CYS A 11 4.22 41.09 5.68
N VAL A 12 4.27 42.14 4.84
CA VAL A 12 3.34 42.29 3.71
C VAL A 12 4.04 43.01 2.57
N ARG A 13 4.85 42.29 1.77
CA ARG A 13 4.98 42.56 0.31
C ARG A 13 5.84 41.54 -0.42
N THR A 14 5.24 40.43 -0.85
CA THR A 14 5.46 39.80 -2.18
C THR A 14 4.57 38.56 -2.26
N GLY A 15 3.78 38.45 -3.34
CA GLY A 15 2.87 37.33 -3.60
C GLY A 15 3.59 36.02 -3.88
N SER A 16 4.21 35.43 -2.86
CA SER A 16 4.60 34.03 -2.82
C SER A 16 3.61 33.30 -1.94
N THR A 17 2.93 32.30 -2.48
CA THR A 17 2.18 31.34 -1.69
C THR A 17 3.11 30.75 -0.64
N CYS A 18 2.92 31.12 0.63
CA CYS A 18 3.66 30.59 1.75
C CYS A 18 3.37 29.09 1.84
N SER A 19 4.33 28.26 1.41
CA SER A 19 4.25 26.81 1.57
C SER A 19 4.12 26.49 3.06
N ALA A 20 3.03 25.84 3.42
CA ALA A 20 2.47 25.78 4.78
C ALA A 20 3.21 24.89 5.80
N THR A 21 4.54 24.77 5.74
CA THR A 21 5.36 24.22 6.83
C THR A 21 6.83 24.53 6.56
N ASP A 22 7.55 25.09 7.54
CA ASP A 22 9.01 25.22 7.46
C ASP A 22 9.69 23.87 7.74
N ALA A 23 11.02 23.81 7.56
CA ALA A 23 11.77 22.57 7.75
C ALA A 23 11.67 22.00 9.18
N ALA A 24 11.45 22.87 10.19
CA ALA A 24 11.27 22.46 11.57
C ALA A 24 9.89 21.82 11.78
N GLY A 25 8.84 22.42 11.22
CA GLY A 25 7.49 21.86 11.23
C GLY A 25 7.37 20.55 10.44
N ALA A 26 8.08 20.41 9.31
CA ALA A 26 8.16 19.16 8.57
C ALA A 26 8.84 18.04 9.38
N ARG A 27 9.92 18.36 10.11
CA ARG A 27 10.61 17.41 11.00
C ARG A 27 9.73 16.99 12.18
N ALA A 28 9.09 17.94 12.85
CA ALA A 28 8.17 17.64 13.95
C ALA A 28 7.00 16.76 13.49
N ALA A 29 6.46 17.01 12.29
CA ALA A 29 5.45 16.14 11.69
C ALA A 29 5.97 14.71 11.45
N GLN A 30 7.21 14.55 10.97
CA GLN A 30 7.84 13.24 10.80
C GLN A 30 8.07 12.51 12.13
N GLU A 31 8.44 13.24 13.19
CA GLU A 31 8.61 12.70 14.54
C GLU A 31 7.28 12.23 15.13
N PHE A 32 6.21 13.02 15.04
CA PHE A 32 4.85 12.58 15.44
C PHE A 32 4.40 11.33 14.69
N ILE A 33 4.75 11.27 13.41
CA ILE A 33 4.46 10.13 12.57
C ILE A 33 5.26 8.90 13.05
N ALA A 34 6.56 9.02 13.32
CA ALA A 34 7.39 7.92 13.80
C ALA A 34 6.92 7.41 15.18
N ASP A 35 6.62 8.32 16.10
CA ASP A 35 6.15 8.01 17.45
C ASP A 35 4.74 7.40 17.45
N GLY A 36 3.87 7.84 16.54
CA GLY A 36 2.52 7.31 16.35
C GLY A 36 2.47 5.91 15.72
N THR A 37 3.63 5.36 15.36
CA THR A 37 3.73 4.16 14.53
C THR A 37 4.26 2.95 15.29
N PRO A 38 3.41 1.95 15.53
CA PRO A 38 3.89 0.65 15.93
C PRO A 38 4.87 0.08 14.88
N ALA A 39 6.07 -0.30 15.32
CA ALA A 39 7.11 -0.86 14.46
C ALA A 39 6.65 -2.10 13.66
N ASN A 40 5.66 -2.83 14.18
CA ASN A 40 5.03 -3.96 13.49
C ASN A 40 4.22 -3.52 12.25
N THR A 41 3.52 -2.39 12.31
CA THR A 41 2.75 -1.80 11.21
C THR A 41 3.66 -1.29 10.11
N ALA A 42 4.71 -0.54 10.47
CA ALA A 42 5.73 -0.08 9.52
C ALA A 42 6.36 -1.26 8.76
N ARG A 43 6.77 -2.31 9.49
CA ARG A 43 7.36 -3.52 8.89
C ARG A 43 6.38 -4.25 7.97
N SER A 44 5.10 -4.34 8.36
CA SER A 44 4.06 -4.96 7.55
C SER A 44 3.83 -4.22 6.24
N TYR A 45 3.77 -2.88 6.30
CA TYR A 45 3.62 -2.04 5.13
C TYR A 45 4.84 -2.09 4.21
N ALA A 46 6.05 -2.05 4.77
CA ALA A 46 7.29 -2.24 4.01
C ALA A 46 7.29 -3.57 3.24
N SER A 47 6.89 -4.65 3.92
CA SER A 47 6.77 -5.97 3.31
C SER A 47 5.74 -6.01 2.17
N ALA A 48 4.61 -5.31 2.34
CA ALA A 48 3.60 -5.20 1.31
C ALA A 48 4.09 -4.42 0.08
N LEU A 49 4.76 -3.26 0.27
CA LEU A 49 5.31 -2.48 -0.83
C LEU A 49 6.45 -3.21 -1.56
N ARG A 50 7.39 -3.83 -0.82
CA ARG A 50 8.44 -4.66 -1.43
C ARG A 50 7.87 -5.75 -2.32
N TYR A 51 6.73 -6.33 -1.91
CA TYR A 51 6.07 -7.31 -2.75
C TYR A 51 5.46 -6.71 -4.02
N TRP A 52 4.82 -5.54 -3.91
CA TRP A 52 4.28 -4.85 -5.09
C TRP A 52 5.37 -4.55 -6.11
N VAL A 53 6.51 -4.01 -5.65
CA VAL A 53 7.68 -3.76 -6.51
C VAL A 53 8.15 -5.05 -7.19
N ALA A 54 8.36 -6.12 -6.40
CA ALA A 54 8.87 -7.38 -6.94
C ALA A 54 7.90 -8.05 -7.93
N TRP A 55 6.61 -8.16 -7.58
CA TRP A 55 5.62 -8.79 -8.45
C TRP A 55 5.37 -7.96 -9.72
N TYR A 56 5.23 -6.64 -9.59
CA TYR A 56 4.98 -5.77 -10.74
C TYR A 56 6.17 -5.80 -11.72
N GLY A 57 7.39 -5.67 -11.20
CA GLY A 57 8.61 -5.75 -12.01
C GLY A 57 8.75 -7.09 -12.73
N LEU A 58 8.48 -8.21 -12.06
CA LEU A 58 8.53 -9.54 -12.69
C LEU A 58 7.40 -9.77 -13.69
N ARG A 59 6.20 -9.22 -13.47
CA ARG A 59 5.02 -9.46 -14.30
C ARG A 59 4.98 -8.61 -15.56
N TYR A 60 5.41 -7.36 -15.45
CA TYR A 60 5.31 -6.36 -16.52
C TYR A 60 6.66 -5.91 -17.08
N GLY A 61 7.78 -6.25 -16.41
CA GLY A 61 9.11 -5.80 -16.84
C GLY A 61 9.29 -4.29 -16.71
N GLN A 62 8.55 -3.65 -15.81
CA GLN A 62 8.51 -2.19 -15.62
C GLN A 62 8.81 -1.83 -14.16
N PRO A 63 9.42 -0.67 -13.89
CA PRO A 63 9.56 -0.17 -12.52
C PRO A 63 8.18 0.11 -11.91
N TYR A 64 8.06 -0.12 -10.61
CA TYR A 64 6.85 0.20 -9.84
C TYR A 64 7.00 1.57 -9.19
N GLY A 65 5.94 2.39 -9.23
CA GLY A 65 5.83 3.60 -8.42
C GLY A 65 5.83 4.93 -9.18
N GLU A 66 6.12 4.92 -10.49
CA GLU A 66 6.16 6.15 -11.31
C GLU A 66 4.76 6.64 -11.74
N ALA A 67 3.77 5.76 -11.72
CA ALA A 67 2.41 6.03 -12.17
C ALA A 67 1.38 5.32 -11.28
N PRO A 68 0.12 5.81 -11.25
CA PRO A 68 -0.94 5.14 -10.52
C PRO A 68 -1.18 3.73 -11.05
N VAL A 69 -1.32 2.77 -10.15
CA VAL A 69 -1.74 1.40 -10.48
C VAL A 69 -3.18 1.43 -11.00
N SER A 70 -3.38 0.94 -12.22
CA SER A 70 -4.71 0.85 -12.82
C SER A 70 -5.57 -0.24 -12.20
N VAL A 71 -6.89 -0.14 -12.38
CA VAL A 71 -7.85 -1.18 -11.95
C VAL A 71 -7.56 -2.53 -12.63
N ALA A 72 -7.04 -2.53 -13.86
CA ALA A 72 -6.64 -3.75 -14.56
C ALA A 72 -5.46 -4.45 -13.86
N VAL A 73 -4.43 -3.70 -13.47
CA VAL A 73 -3.27 -4.23 -12.74
C VAL A 73 -3.70 -4.75 -11.35
N ALA A 74 -4.55 -4.01 -10.64
CA ALA A 74 -5.09 -4.47 -9.36
C ALA A 74 -5.94 -5.75 -9.52
N SER A 75 -6.69 -5.88 -10.61
CA SER A 75 -7.44 -7.10 -10.93
C SER A 75 -6.51 -8.29 -11.23
N GLN A 76 -5.44 -8.06 -12.00
CA GLN A 76 -4.43 -9.08 -12.28
C GLN A 76 -3.74 -9.53 -10.99
N PHE A 77 -3.39 -8.61 -10.09
CA PHE A 77 -2.84 -8.94 -8.79
C PHE A 77 -3.77 -9.89 -8.01
N ILE A 78 -5.09 -9.67 -8.06
CA ILE A 78 -6.02 -10.54 -7.36
C ILE A 78 -6.06 -11.94 -7.98
N VAL A 79 -6.16 -12.04 -9.31
CA VAL A 79 -6.27 -13.35 -9.99
C VAL A 79 -4.98 -14.15 -10.00
N ASP A 80 -3.82 -13.48 -9.94
CA ASP A 80 -2.53 -14.14 -9.78
C ASP A 80 -2.42 -14.82 -8.40
N HIS A 81 -3.01 -14.23 -7.35
CA HIS A 81 -2.71 -14.67 -5.99
C HIS A 81 -3.85 -15.41 -5.28
N LEU A 82 -5.11 -15.24 -5.71
CA LEU A 82 -6.25 -15.93 -5.11
C LEU A 82 -6.73 -17.10 -5.95
N GLU A 83 -6.94 -18.24 -5.29
CA GLU A 83 -7.51 -19.40 -5.96
C GLU A 83 -9.00 -19.26 -6.25
N ARG A 84 -9.37 -19.60 -7.48
CA ARG A 84 -10.75 -19.87 -7.89
C ARG A 84 -10.94 -21.34 -8.21
N LYS A 85 -12.19 -21.80 -8.10
CA LYS A 85 -12.58 -23.13 -8.59
C LYS A 85 -12.76 -23.07 -10.10
N THR A 86 -12.17 -24.04 -10.78
CA THR A 86 -12.36 -24.32 -12.20
C THR A 86 -12.86 -25.77 -12.34
N PRO A 87 -13.35 -26.18 -13.53
CA PRO A 87 -13.68 -27.59 -13.78
C PRO A 87 -12.51 -28.55 -13.54
N LYS A 88 -11.25 -28.07 -13.66
CA LYS A 88 -10.02 -28.86 -13.48
C LYS A 88 -9.44 -28.81 -12.06
N GLY A 89 -10.12 -28.14 -11.12
CA GLY A 89 -9.64 -27.96 -9.74
C GLY A 89 -9.40 -26.50 -9.37
N LEU A 90 -8.58 -26.27 -8.34
CA LEU A 90 -8.24 -24.94 -7.88
C LEU A 90 -7.12 -24.34 -8.74
N LEU A 91 -7.28 -23.09 -9.15
CA LEU A 91 -6.32 -22.40 -10.00
C LEU A 91 -6.17 -20.94 -9.59
N HIS A 92 -4.96 -20.43 -9.72
CA HIS A 92 -4.57 -19.01 -9.69
C HIS A 92 -3.67 -18.76 -10.90
N GLU A 93 -3.56 -17.50 -11.34
CA GLU A 93 -2.96 -17.16 -12.64
C GLU A 93 -1.48 -16.76 -12.58
N LEU A 94 -0.84 -16.80 -11.41
CA LEU A 94 0.56 -16.44 -11.28
C LEU A 94 1.44 -17.46 -12.03
N PRO A 95 2.22 -17.04 -13.04
CA PRO A 95 3.13 -17.94 -13.73
C PRO A 95 4.14 -18.55 -12.76
N MET A 96 4.34 -19.87 -12.84
CA MET A 96 5.24 -20.60 -11.93
C MET A 96 6.66 -20.02 -11.90
N ALA A 97 7.16 -19.54 -13.04
CA ALA A 97 8.46 -18.87 -13.12
C ALA A 97 8.52 -17.60 -12.26
N ILE A 98 7.48 -16.76 -12.32
CA ILE A 98 7.37 -15.54 -11.51
C ILE A 98 7.23 -15.90 -10.03
N ASP A 99 6.39 -16.89 -9.71
CA ASP A 99 6.21 -17.36 -8.33
C ASP A 99 7.55 -17.79 -7.71
N ALA A 100 8.27 -18.66 -8.41
CA ALA A 100 9.55 -19.15 -7.95
C ALA A 100 10.58 -18.01 -7.79
N ARG A 101 10.51 -16.95 -8.61
CA ARG A 101 11.40 -15.77 -8.45
C ARG A 101 11.00 -14.90 -7.28
N LEU A 102 9.71 -14.73 -7.01
CA LEU A 102 9.23 -14.04 -5.80
C LEU A 102 9.71 -14.74 -4.53
N VAL A 103 9.78 -16.08 -4.54
CA VAL A 103 10.36 -16.86 -3.43
C VAL A 103 11.87 -16.64 -3.34
N ALA A 104 12.59 -16.72 -4.46
CA ALA A 104 14.04 -16.51 -4.49
C ALA A 104 14.47 -15.11 -4.01
N LEU A 105 13.65 -14.08 -4.29
CA LEU A 105 13.85 -12.70 -3.81
C LEU A 105 13.45 -12.50 -2.33
N GLY A 106 12.93 -13.54 -1.65
CA GLY A 106 12.41 -13.42 -0.27
C GLY A 106 11.12 -12.60 -0.15
N ALA A 107 10.52 -12.17 -1.26
CA ALA A 107 9.25 -11.44 -1.26
C ALA A 107 8.06 -12.35 -0.91
N LYS A 108 8.20 -13.67 -1.12
CA LYS A 108 7.23 -14.71 -0.80
C LYS A 108 7.91 -15.85 -0.05
N ALA A 109 7.24 -16.43 0.95
CA ALA A 109 7.83 -17.51 1.74
C ALA A 109 7.86 -18.86 1.02
N LYS A 110 6.87 -19.14 0.16
CA LYS A 110 6.75 -20.42 -0.57
C LYS A 110 5.90 -20.25 -1.83
N PRO A 111 6.02 -21.18 -2.81
CA PRO A 111 5.14 -21.20 -3.98
C PRO A 111 3.67 -21.43 -3.64
N GLY A 112 2.79 -21.11 -4.59
CA GLY A 112 1.34 -21.31 -4.50
C GLY A 112 0.55 -20.04 -4.15
N PRO A 113 -0.78 -20.12 -3.98
CA PRO A 113 -1.61 -18.95 -3.77
C PRO A 113 -1.28 -18.21 -2.46
N LEU A 114 -1.64 -16.94 -2.39
CA LEU A 114 -1.65 -16.19 -1.13
C LEU A 114 -2.97 -16.37 -0.39
N ALA A 115 -2.92 -16.21 0.92
CA ALA A 115 -4.13 -16.11 1.72
C ALA A 115 -4.91 -14.84 1.36
N TYR A 116 -6.25 -14.91 1.45
CA TYR A 116 -7.13 -13.76 1.24
C TYR A 116 -6.72 -12.54 2.09
N ALA A 117 -6.39 -12.77 3.36
CA ALA A 117 -5.97 -11.71 4.28
C ALA A 117 -4.69 -11.00 3.79
N THR A 118 -3.74 -11.75 3.21
CA THR A 118 -2.50 -11.19 2.66
C THR A 118 -2.78 -10.32 1.43
N VAL A 119 -3.63 -10.79 0.51
CA VAL A 119 -4.03 -10.01 -0.68
C VAL A 119 -4.78 -8.75 -0.27
N ALA A 120 -5.74 -8.87 0.65
CA ALA A 120 -6.50 -7.73 1.17
C ALA A 120 -5.59 -6.69 1.85
N HIS A 121 -4.62 -7.14 2.67
CA HIS A 121 -3.64 -6.26 3.28
C HIS A 121 -2.80 -5.52 2.25
N ARG A 122 -2.29 -6.22 1.23
CA ARG A 122 -1.48 -5.62 0.16
C ARG A 122 -2.26 -4.61 -0.68
N LEU A 123 -3.54 -4.87 -0.94
CA LEU A 123 -4.43 -3.89 -1.59
C LEU A 123 -4.72 -2.68 -0.71
N ALA A 124 -4.87 -2.86 0.60
CA ALA A 124 -5.05 -1.75 1.53
C ALA A 124 -3.80 -0.86 1.59
N VAL A 125 -2.61 -1.45 1.59
CA VAL A 125 -1.34 -0.71 1.51
C VAL A 125 -1.20 0.01 0.17
N LEU A 126 -1.59 -0.61 -0.95
CA LEU A 126 -1.63 0.06 -2.24
C LEU A 126 -2.59 1.26 -2.23
N ALA A 127 -3.78 1.10 -1.64
CA ALA A 127 -4.74 2.19 -1.56
C ALA A 127 -4.22 3.37 -0.75
N LYS A 128 -3.52 3.06 0.35
CA LYS A 128 -2.82 4.04 1.15
C LYS A 128 -1.71 4.74 0.35
N TRP A 129 -0.88 3.96 -0.36
CA TRP A 129 0.17 4.48 -1.26
C TRP A 129 -0.37 5.49 -2.27
N HIS A 130 -1.48 5.15 -2.94
CA HIS A 130 -2.17 6.03 -3.88
C HIS A 130 -2.62 7.34 -3.24
N ARG A 131 -3.26 7.28 -2.06
CA ARG A 131 -3.72 8.48 -1.35
C ARG A 131 -2.58 9.41 -0.99
N LEU A 132 -1.41 8.87 -0.63
CA LEU A 132 -0.21 9.68 -0.37
C LEU A 132 0.29 10.43 -1.61
N HIS A 133 0.04 9.90 -2.80
CA HIS A 133 0.40 10.51 -4.08
C HIS A 133 -0.73 11.38 -4.66
N GLY A 134 -1.85 11.53 -3.93
CA GLY A 134 -3.04 12.21 -4.43
C GLY A 134 -3.77 11.44 -5.55
N TRP A 135 -3.47 10.17 -5.74
CA TRP A 135 -4.10 9.33 -6.77
C TRP A 135 -5.35 8.63 -6.25
N GLU A 136 -6.27 8.35 -7.16
CA GLU A 136 -7.43 7.51 -6.85
C GLU A 136 -6.99 6.05 -6.62
N PRO A 137 -7.33 5.43 -5.48
CA PRO A 137 -6.99 4.04 -5.21
C PRO A 137 -7.76 3.05 -6.09
N PRO A 138 -7.10 2.11 -6.80
CA PRO A 138 -7.83 1.09 -7.56
C PRO A 138 -8.64 0.16 -6.64
N GLY A 139 -8.23 0.01 -5.38
CA GLY A 139 -8.96 -0.78 -4.37
C GLY A 139 -10.34 -0.22 -4.02
N ASP A 140 -10.58 1.08 -4.27
CA ASP A 140 -11.87 1.72 -4.02
C ASP A 140 -12.86 1.54 -5.18
N ASP A 141 -12.39 1.12 -6.36
CA ASP A 141 -13.21 0.83 -7.53
C ASP A 141 -14.22 -0.31 -7.25
N PRO A 142 -15.51 -0.15 -7.63
CA PRO A 142 -16.54 -1.16 -7.40
C PRO A 142 -16.21 -2.54 -7.98
N ARG A 143 -15.46 -2.61 -9.09
CA ARG A 143 -15.04 -3.86 -9.73
C ARG A 143 -14.09 -4.64 -8.82
N ILE A 144 -13.13 -3.96 -8.20
CA ILE A 144 -12.17 -4.58 -7.27
C ILE A 144 -12.88 -5.06 -6.00
N LYS A 145 -13.75 -4.22 -5.42
CA LYS A 145 -14.57 -4.59 -4.26
C LYS A 145 -15.42 -5.83 -4.55
N THR A 146 -16.07 -5.86 -5.71
CA THR A 146 -16.90 -6.99 -6.15
C THR A 146 -16.07 -8.26 -6.34
N LEU A 147 -14.90 -8.16 -6.98
CA LEU A 147 -13.99 -9.27 -7.21
C LEU A 147 -13.52 -9.89 -5.88
N MET A 148 -13.04 -9.08 -4.94
CA MET A 148 -12.62 -9.54 -3.62
C MET A 148 -13.78 -10.19 -2.84
N ALA A 149 -14.98 -9.60 -2.88
CA ALA A 149 -16.16 -10.16 -2.23
C ALA A 149 -16.58 -11.52 -2.82
N LYS A 150 -16.46 -11.70 -4.14
CA LYS A 150 -16.74 -12.98 -4.82
C LYS A 150 -15.66 -14.02 -4.50
N ALA A 151 -14.39 -13.62 -4.52
CA ALA A 151 -13.27 -14.50 -4.13
C ALA A 151 -13.42 -15.01 -2.70
N ARG A 152 -13.73 -14.11 -1.75
CA ARG A 152 -13.98 -14.48 -0.35
C ARG A 152 -15.11 -15.48 -0.19
N ARG A 153 -16.25 -15.23 -0.83
CA ARG A 153 -17.40 -16.16 -0.80
C ARG A 153 -17.05 -17.51 -1.42
N GLY A 154 -16.32 -17.50 -2.54
CA GLY A 154 -15.85 -18.72 -3.20
C GLY A 154 -14.91 -19.55 -2.33
N GLN A 155 -14.04 -18.92 -1.54
CA GLN A 155 -13.14 -19.58 -0.59
C GLN A 155 -13.88 -20.08 0.67
N ALA A 156 -14.80 -19.29 1.21
CA ALA A 156 -15.59 -19.68 2.39
C ALA A 156 -16.46 -20.91 2.14
N LYS A 157 -17.07 -21.02 0.94
CA LYS A 157 -17.82 -22.22 0.52
C LYS A 157 -16.96 -23.50 0.48
N ARG A 158 -15.62 -23.37 0.48
CA ARG A 158 -14.67 -24.48 0.49
C ARG A 158 -14.11 -24.77 1.89
N GLY A 159 -14.66 -24.15 2.94
CA GLY A 159 -14.21 -24.33 4.33
C GLY A 159 -13.02 -23.47 4.74
N VAL A 160 -12.55 -22.55 3.88
CA VAL A 160 -11.47 -21.61 4.25
C VAL A 160 -12.04 -20.51 5.15
N THR A 161 -11.85 -20.64 6.46
CA THR A 161 -12.28 -19.63 7.45
C THR A 161 -11.15 -18.63 7.72
N VAL A 162 -11.38 -17.35 7.41
CA VAL A 162 -10.44 -16.26 7.73
C VAL A 162 -10.68 -15.82 9.18
N ARG A 163 -9.76 -16.16 10.10
CA ARG A 163 -9.78 -15.67 11.48
C ARG A 163 -9.57 -14.15 11.47
N LYS A 164 -10.57 -13.38 11.92
CA LYS A 164 -10.45 -11.92 12.08
C LYS A 164 -9.47 -11.61 13.22
N LYS A 165 -8.31 -11.03 12.90
CA LYS A 165 -7.53 -10.24 13.87
C LYS A 165 -7.84 -8.77 13.58
N THR A 166 -8.60 -8.15 14.47
CA THR A 166 -8.83 -6.70 14.50
C THR A 166 -7.50 -6.02 14.79
N ALA A 167 -7.08 -5.07 13.95
CA ALA A 167 -5.99 -4.16 14.26
C ALA A 167 -6.36 -2.76 13.77
N LEU A 168 -6.31 -1.83 14.71
CA LEU A 168 -6.77 -0.45 14.71
C LEU A 168 -5.64 0.48 14.21
N VAL A 169 -6.04 1.55 13.50
CA VAL A 169 -5.36 2.82 13.15
C VAL A 169 -4.08 2.76 12.30
N ALA A 170 -4.06 3.58 11.25
CA ALA A 170 -3.02 3.67 10.23
C ALA A 170 -2.35 5.05 10.22
N GLU A 171 -1.03 5.11 10.33
CA GLU A 171 0.01 5.82 9.54
C GLU A 171 1.38 5.36 10.10
N PRO A 172 2.47 5.11 9.31
CA PRO A 172 2.99 5.80 8.14
C PRO A 172 3.43 4.87 7.00
N LEU A 173 3.24 5.35 5.79
CA LEU A 173 3.79 4.70 4.60
C LEU A 173 4.91 5.55 3.95
N GLN A 174 5.06 6.81 4.36
CA GLN A 174 6.03 7.75 3.78
C GLN A 174 7.51 7.41 4.02
N ALA A 175 7.90 6.87 5.18
CA ALA A 175 9.32 6.70 5.53
C ALA A 175 10.05 5.54 4.80
N LEU A 176 9.33 4.72 4.05
CA LEU A 176 9.87 3.51 3.40
C LEU A 176 10.27 3.73 1.94
N LEU A 177 10.16 4.97 1.48
CA LEU A 177 10.16 5.38 0.08
C LEU A 177 11.11 6.54 -0.21
N ALA A 178 11.98 6.87 0.76
CA ALA A 178 13.14 7.74 0.58
C ALA A 178 14.37 6.92 0.17
#